data_AF-A0A836TQ10-F1
#
_entry.id   AF-A0A836TQ10-F1
#
_cell.length_a   1.000
_cell.length_b   1.000
_cell.length_c   1.000
_cell.angle_alpha   90.00
_cell.angle_beta   90.00
_cell.angle_gamma   90.00
#
_symmetry.space_group_name_H-M   'P 1'
#
loop_
_entity.id
_entity.type
_entity.pdbx_description
1 polymer ?
#
loop_
_entity_poly.entity_id
_entity_poly.type
_entity_poly.pdbx_seq_one_letter_code
_entity_poly.pdbx_strand_id
1 'polypeptide(L)'
;KNSIEPVSFGGMEEYKVCINGGIIPKEPTVKVRGNLARAYFYMSFLYKIQIQNTLEENLRAWHFEDPPDKMEKTRNSLIEQIQGNRNLFIDNPKAVDRVMDF
;
A
#
# COMPACT_ATOMS: atom_id res chain seq x y z
N LYS A 1 12.85 -32.65 -7.31
CA LYS A 1 12.53 -32.00 -6.03
C LYS A 1 12.59 -30.49 -6.25
N ASN A 2 11.50 -29.88 -6.73
CA ASN A 2 11.35 -28.42 -6.71
C ASN A 2 10.42 -28.11 -5.56
N SER A 3 11.01 -27.93 -4.37
CA SER A 3 10.35 -27.30 -3.26
C SER A 3 10.06 -25.86 -3.68
N ILE A 4 8.83 -25.61 -4.14
CA ILE A 4 8.28 -24.27 -4.21
C ILE A 4 8.18 -23.85 -2.74
N GLU A 5 9.16 -23.09 -2.26
CA GLU A 5 8.99 -22.39 -0.99
C GLU A 5 7.72 -21.53 -1.13
N PRO A 6 6.81 -21.56 -0.14
CA PRO A 6 5.66 -20.68 -0.17
C PRO A 6 6.20 -19.26 -0.21
N VAL A 7 6.16 -18.63 -1.38
CA VAL A 7 6.47 -17.21 -1.53
C VAL A 7 5.44 -16.51 -0.68
N SER A 8 5.84 -16.08 0.52
CA SER A 8 5.02 -15.28 1.41
C SER A 8 4.42 -14.17 0.56
N PHE A 9 3.11 -14.21 0.34
CA PHE A 9 2.41 -13.26 -0.50
C PHE A 9 2.71 -11.87 0.07
N GLY A 10 3.46 -11.09 -0.72
CA GLY A 10 4.23 -9.94 -0.24
C GLY A 10 3.44 -9.06 0.72
N GLY A 11 4.02 -8.78 1.88
CA GLY A 11 3.48 -7.81 2.83
C GLY A 11 2.53 -8.37 3.88
N MET A 12 2.18 -9.67 3.92
CA MET A 12 1.34 -10.18 5.02
C MET A 12 1.99 -9.97 6.41
N GLU A 13 3.33 -10.07 6.51
CA GLU A 13 4.07 -9.69 7.73
C GLU A 13 3.96 -8.20 8.08
N GLU A 14 3.86 -7.33 7.09
CA GLU A 14 3.69 -5.88 7.28
C GLU A 14 2.27 -5.56 7.78
N TYR A 15 1.27 -6.27 7.26
CA TYR A 15 -0.11 -6.16 7.70
C TYR A 15 -0.37 -6.82 9.07
N LYS A 16 0.49 -7.76 9.53
CA LYS A 16 0.47 -8.24 10.93
C LYS A 16 0.77 -7.15 11.95
N VAL A 17 1.29 -5.99 11.54
CA VAL A 17 1.42 -4.82 12.42
C VAL A 17 0.07 -4.10 12.55
N CYS A 18 -0.84 -4.25 11.58
CA CYS A 18 -2.15 -3.57 11.52
C CYS A 18 -3.32 -4.37 12.15
N ILE A 19 -3.07 -5.54 12.75
CA ILE A 19 -4.13 -6.50 13.15
C ILE A 19 -4.69 -6.33 14.58
N ASN A 20 -4.44 -5.22 15.28
CA ASN A 20 -5.25 -4.90 16.47
C ASN A 20 -6.62 -4.32 16.04
N GLY A 21 -7.45 -5.16 15.43
CA GLY A 21 -8.84 -4.81 15.07
C GLY A 21 -8.99 -3.84 13.90
N GLY A 22 -7.98 -3.70 13.03
CA GLY A 22 -7.98 -2.75 11.92
C GLY A 22 -7.53 -1.34 12.29
N ILE A 23 -6.98 -1.16 13.50
CA ILE A 23 -6.40 0.11 13.95
C ILE A 23 -4.97 0.21 13.42
N ILE A 24 -4.69 1.26 12.64
CA ILE A 24 -3.32 1.61 12.25
C ILE A 24 -2.54 1.89 13.54
N PRO A 25 -1.36 1.29 13.75
CA PRO A 25 -0.49 1.69 14.85
C PRO A 25 -0.27 3.19 14.76
N LYS A 26 -0.33 3.89 15.90
CA LYS A 26 -0.11 5.34 15.95
C LYS A 26 1.18 5.76 15.22
N GLU A 27 2.19 4.89 15.24
CA GLU A 27 3.47 5.08 14.55
C GLU A 27 3.92 3.74 13.92
N PRO A 28 3.57 3.46 12.66
CA PRO A 28 4.05 2.27 11.98
C PRO A 28 5.56 2.38 11.69
N THR A 29 6.23 1.23 11.65
CA THR A 29 7.65 1.13 11.28
C THR A 29 7.91 1.81 9.94
N VAL A 30 9.05 2.51 9.81
CA VAL A 30 9.37 3.30 8.60
C VAL A 30 9.25 2.50 7.31
N LYS A 31 9.61 1.20 7.34
CA LYS A 31 9.59 0.30 6.18
C LYS A 31 8.20 -0.12 5.69
N VAL A 32 7.12 0.16 6.43
CA VAL A 32 5.76 -0.25 6.04
C VAL A 32 4.85 0.94 5.74
N ARG A 33 5.36 2.15 5.98
CA ARG A 33 4.63 3.41 5.86
C ARG A 33 4.17 3.66 4.42
N GLY A 34 5.05 3.43 3.45
CA GLY A 34 4.74 3.62 2.04
C GLY A 34 3.72 2.61 1.53
N ASN A 35 3.89 1.34 1.92
CA ASN A 35 3.01 0.25 1.52
C ASN A 35 1.58 0.48 2.04
N LEU A 36 1.46 0.98 3.28
CA LEU A 36 0.20 1.38 3.86
C LEU A 36 -0.42 2.57 3.12
N ALA A 37 0.36 3.63 2.89
CA ALA A 37 -0.13 4.81 2.18
C ALA A 37 -0.66 4.49 0.77
N ARG A 38 0.07 3.70 -0.01
CA ARG A 38 -0.37 3.28 -1.35
C ARG A 38 -1.63 2.44 -1.32
N ALA A 39 -1.81 1.60 -0.31
CA ALA A 39 -3.03 0.83 -0.14
C ALA A 39 -4.24 1.73 0.16
N TYR A 40 -4.09 2.71 1.06
CA TYR A 40 -5.13 3.69 1.37
C TYR A 40 -5.51 4.53 0.15
N PHE A 41 -4.52 5.11 -0.55
CA PHE A 41 -4.76 5.91 -1.74
C PHE A 41 -5.47 5.11 -2.83
N TYR A 42 -5.11 3.85 -3.03
CA TYR A 42 -5.79 2.99 -4.00
C TYR A 42 -7.26 2.75 -3.64
N MET A 43 -7.53 2.40 -2.38
CA MET A 43 -8.90 2.12 -1.92
C MET A 43 -9.77 3.37 -1.98
N SER A 44 -9.26 4.50 -1.52
CA SER A 44 -9.94 5.80 -1.66
C SER A 44 -10.19 6.13 -3.14
N PHE A 45 -9.16 6.06 -4.00
CA PHE A 45 -9.28 6.46 -5.40
C PHE A 45 -10.33 5.63 -6.16
N LEU A 46 -10.31 4.31 -5.93
CA LEU A 46 -11.19 3.36 -6.62
C LEU A 46 -12.62 3.39 -6.07
N TYR A 47 -12.78 3.44 -4.75
CA TYR A 47 -14.09 3.29 -4.09
C TYR A 47 -14.67 4.59 -3.53
N LYS A 48 -13.98 5.72 -3.69
CA LYS A 48 -14.37 7.06 -3.19
C LYS A 48 -14.58 7.12 -1.67
N ILE A 49 -13.83 6.29 -0.94
CA ILE A 49 -13.81 6.29 0.51
C ILE A 49 -12.93 7.44 0.98
N GLN A 50 -13.54 8.43 1.63
CA GLN A 50 -12.85 9.62 2.13
C GLN A 50 -11.85 9.27 3.24
N ILE A 51 -10.66 9.87 3.17
CA ILE A 51 -9.63 9.81 4.19
C ILE A 51 -9.71 11.09 5.02
N GLN A 52 -9.55 10.99 6.34
CA GLN A 52 -9.50 12.17 7.20
C GLN A 52 -8.24 12.99 6.87
N ASN A 53 -8.37 14.32 6.75
CA ASN A 53 -7.26 15.21 6.34
C ASN A 53 -5.97 14.99 7.15
N THR A 54 -6.07 14.83 8.48
CA THR A 54 -4.91 14.59 9.34
C THR A 54 -4.22 13.25 9.06
N LEU A 55 -4.98 12.23 8.66
CA LEU A 55 -4.42 10.96 8.23
C LEU A 55 -3.83 11.08 6.84
N GLU A 56 -4.52 11.73 5.90
CA GLU A 56 -4.04 11.93 4.53
C GLU A 56 -2.69 12.65 4.48
N GLU A 57 -2.50 13.71 5.28
CA GLU A 57 -1.22 14.42 5.39
C GLU A 57 -0.06 13.47 5.77
N ASN A 58 -0.29 12.59 6.75
CA ASN A 58 0.69 11.58 7.16
C ASN A 58 0.93 10.55 6.05
N LEU A 59 -0.13 10.06 5.41
CA LEU A 59 -0.02 9.09 4.32
C LEU A 59 0.76 9.66 3.12
N ARG A 60 0.57 10.94 2.79
CA ARG A 60 1.32 11.62 1.71
C ARG A 60 2.81 11.67 2.04
N ALA A 61 3.17 12.05 3.27
CA ALA A 61 4.56 12.04 3.71
C ALA A 61 5.16 10.63 3.64
N TRP A 62 4.46 9.65 4.22
CA TRP A 62 4.87 8.24 4.27
C TRP A 62 5.07 7.62 2.90
N HIS A 63 4.23 7.95 1.93
CA HIS A 63 4.35 7.47 0.55
C HIS A 63 5.65 7.89 -0.13
N PHE A 64 6.15 9.09 0.16
CA PHE A 64 7.41 9.59 -0.41
C PHE A 64 8.64 9.21 0.41
N GLU A 65 8.50 9.05 1.73
CA GLU A 65 9.57 8.53 2.61
C GLU A 65 9.96 7.08 2.26
N ASP A 66 8.98 6.28 1.83
CA ASP A 66 9.13 4.85 1.57
C ASP A 66 8.64 4.50 0.15
N PRO A 67 9.48 4.69 -0.88
CA PRO A 67 9.10 4.49 -2.29
C PRO A 67 8.86 3.01 -2.61
N PRO A 68 8.07 2.68 -3.65
CA PRO A 68 7.73 1.30 -3.93
C PRO A 68 8.93 0.41 -4.25
N ASP A 69 9.03 -0.68 -3.52
CA ASP A 69 10.12 -1.64 -3.67
C ASP A 69 9.84 -2.73 -4.72
N LYS A 70 10.80 -3.65 -4.89
CA LYS A 70 10.65 -4.76 -5.85
C LYS A 70 9.55 -5.73 -5.44
N MET A 71 9.35 -5.96 -4.14
CA MET A 71 8.36 -6.90 -3.62
C MET A 71 6.95 -6.37 -3.84
N GLU A 72 6.71 -5.08 -3.59
CA GLU A 72 5.44 -4.43 -3.87
C GLU A 72 5.08 -4.45 -5.35
N LYS A 73 6.03 -4.16 -6.23
CA LYS A 73 5.81 -4.23 -7.69
C LYS A 73 5.49 -5.65 -8.12
N THR A 74 6.23 -6.64 -7.62
CA THR A 74 5.97 -8.05 -7.90
C THR A 74 4.58 -8.46 -7.42
N ARG A 75 4.18 -8.04 -6.21
CA ARG A 75 2.84 -8.28 -5.67
C ARG A 75 1.76 -7.60 -6.52
N ASN A 76 1.96 -6.36 -6.95
CA ASN A 76 1.02 -5.63 -7.81
C ASN A 76 0.79 -6.39 -9.13
N SER A 77 1.85 -6.93 -9.73
CA SER A 77 1.74 -7.79 -10.93
C SER A 77 0.98 -9.10 -10.67
N LEU A 78 1.22 -9.77 -9.54
CA LEU A 78 0.49 -11.00 -9.19
C LEU A 78 -1.00 -10.73 -8.91
N ILE A 79 -1.30 -9.61 -8.25
CA ILE A 79 -2.68 -9.17 -8.00
C ILE A 79 -3.40 -8.88 -9.33
N GLU A 80 -2.74 -8.18 -10.26
CA GLU A 80 -3.30 -7.90 -11.60
C GLU A 80 -3.72 -9.18 -12.33
N GLN A 81 -2.87 -10.22 -12.29
CA GLN A 81 -3.14 -11.48 -12.97
C GLN A 81 -4.42 -12.16 -12.47
N ILE A 82 -4.81 -11.91 -11.21
CA ILE A 82 -5.96 -12.52 -10.57
C ILE A 82 -7.19 -11.61 -10.64
N GLN A 83 -7.03 -10.32 -10.37
CA GLN A 83 -8.14 -9.36 -10.21
C GLN A 83 -8.38 -8.49 -11.44
N GLY A 84 -7.42 -8.41 -12.37
CA GLY A 84 -7.48 -7.60 -13.59
C GLY A 84 -7.25 -6.10 -13.38
N ASN A 85 -6.98 -5.64 -12.15
CA ASN A 85 -6.72 -4.25 -11.81
C ASN A 85 -5.39 -4.09 -11.08
N ARG A 86 -4.85 -2.86 -11.10
CA ARG A 86 -3.56 -2.51 -10.51
C ARG A 86 -3.62 -1.27 -9.65
N ASN A 87 -2.76 -1.25 -8.64
CA ASN A 87 -2.54 -0.06 -7.85
C ASN A 87 -1.63 0.93 -8.60
N LEU A 88 -2.23 1.96 -9.20
CA LEU A 88 -1.54 3.04 -9.91
C LEU A 88 -0.45 3.71 -9.06
N PHE A 89 -0.62 3.79 -7.74
CA PHE A 89 0.33 4.47 -6.85
C PHE A 89 1.59 3.64 -6.57
N ILE A 90 1.57 2.33 -6.85
CA ILE A 90 2.78 1.48 -6.87
C ILE A 90 3.54 1.70 -8.19
N ASP A 91 2.84 1.80 -9.32
CA ASP A 91 3.45 1.95 -10.64
C ASP A 91 3.96 3.36 -10.91
N ASN A 92 3.20 4.37 -10.48
CA ASN A 92 3.49 5.77 -10.64
C ASN A 92 3.23 6.51 -9.31
N PRO A 93 4.22 6.55 -8.39
CA PRO A 93 4.09 7.22 -7.11
C PRO A 93 3.67 8.70 -7.22
N LYS A 94 4.08 9.40 -8.27
CA LYS A 94 3.73 10.81 -8.50
C LYS A 94 2.27 11.03 -8.88
N ALA A 95 1.49 9.96 -9.11
CA ALA A 95 0.05 10.08 -9.33
C ALA A 95 -0.68 10.63 -8.09
N VAL A 96 -0.12 10.47 -6.89
CA VAL A 96 -0.65 11.03 -5.64
C VAL A 96 -0.78 12.55 -5.70
N ASP A 97 0.15 13.24 -6.37
CA ASP A 97 0.14 14.71 -6.49
C ASP A 97 -0.95 15.22 -7.45
N ARG A 98 -1.56 14.34 -8.24
CA ARG A 98 -2.62 14.68 -9.19
C ARG A 98 -4.03 14.46 -8.63
N VAL A 99 -4.11 13.85 -7.44
CA VAL A 99 -5.37 13.60 -6.74
C VAL A 99 -5.39 14.54 -5.54
N MET A 100 -6.34 15.46 -5.51
CA MET A 100 -6.45 16.46 -4.44
C MET A 100 -7.22 15.91 -3.24
N ASP A 101 -8.28 15.15 -3.48
CA ASP A 101 -9.19 14.65 -2.45
C ASP A 101 -9.19 13.12 -2.47
N PHE A 102 -8.63 12.51 -1.42
CA PHE A 102 -8.70 11.06 -1.19
C PHE A 102 -9.83 10.73 -0.22
#